data_AF-A0A0M1IRS5-F1
#
_entry.id   AF-A0A0M1IRS5-F1
#
_cell.length_a   1.000
_cell.length_b   1.000
_cell.length_c   1.000
_cell.angle_alpha   90.00
_cell.angle_beta   90.00
_cell.angle_gamma   90.00
#
_symmetry.space_group_name_H-M   'P 1'
#
loop_
_entity.id
_entity.type
_entity.pdbx_description
1 polymer ?
#
loop_
_entity_poly.entity_id
_entity_poly.type
_entity_poly.pdbx_seq_one_letter_code
_entity_poly.pdbx_strand_id
1 'polypeptide(L)'
;MADLHFWGNIAQALGSFTLIYSFFPQIYKLLKLKNSQGISIQYWTILTLGVICIAINLTISKVNIFIQITQWLNAALALTVLLLSNKYKRKIVGEKTSNIYKYYER
;
A
#
# COMPACT_ATOMS: atom_id res chain seq x y z
N MET A 1 -33.93 -17.55 -8.10
CA MET A 1 -32.66 -17.54 -8.85
C MET A 1 -31.85 -16.36 -8.35
N ALA A 2 -30.56 -16.53 -8.07
CA ALA A 2 -29.70 -15.41 -7.69
C ALA A 2 -29.49 -14.50 -8.91
N ASP A 3 -29.83 -13.22 -8.77
CA ASP A 3 -29.68 -12.21 -9.81
C ASP A 3 -28.24 -11.71 -9.91
N LEU A 4 -27.86 -11.10 -11.03
CA LEU A 4 -26.52 -10.55 -11.30
C LEU A 4 -26.06 -9.58 -10.21
N HIS A 5 -26.98 -8.79 -9.66
CA HIS A 5 -26.70 -7.87 -8.55
C HIS A 5 -26.24 -8.59 -7.28
N PHE A 6 -26.75 -9.79 -7.00
CA PHE A 6 -26.34 -10.58 -5.85
C PHE A 6 -24.87 -11.03 -5.97
N TRP A 7 -24.49 -11.57 -7.13
CA TRP A 7 -23.11 -11.97 -7.41
C TRP A 7 -22.16 -10.78 -7.43
N GLY A 8 -22.60 -9.63 -7.95
CA GLY A 8 -21.85 -8.37 -7.90
C GLY A 8 -21.51 -7.96 -6.47
N ASN A 9 -22.48 -8.04 -5.56
CA ASN A 9 -22.26 -7.70 -4.14
C ASN A 9 -21.30 -8.67 -3.45
N ILE A 10 -21.38 -9.97 -3.74
CA ILE A 10 -20.44 -10.97 -3.20
C ILE A 10 -19.01 -10.70 -3.71
N ALA A 11 -18.85 -10.53 -5.02
CA ALA A 11 -17.55 -10.26 -5.62
C ALA A 11 -16.93 -8.96 -5.05
N GLN A 12 -17.76 -7.94 -4.85
CA GLN A 12 -17.34 -6.70 -4.22
C GLN A 12 -16.89 -6.90 -2.77
N ALA A 13 -17.66 -7.63 -1.96
CA ALA A 13 -17.28 -7.90 -0.57
C ALA A 13 -15.94 -8.66 -0.51
N LEU A 14 -15.81 -9.74 -1.29
CA LEU A 14 -14.57 -10.53 -1.35
C LEU A 14 -13.38 -9.70 -1.85
N GLY A 15 -13.59 -8.88 -2.87
CA GLY A 15 -12.58 -7.95 -3.40
C GLY A 15 -12.08 -6.97 -2.34
N SER A 16 -13.00 -6.35 -1.60
CA SER A 16 -12.65 -5.42 -0.50
C SER A 16 -11.86 -6.10 0.62
N PHE A 17 -12.27 -7.29 1.06
CA PHE A 17 -11.54 -8.04 2.09
C PHE A 17 -10.14 -8.47 1.61
N THR A 18 -10.05 -8.99 0.38
CA THR A 18 -8.79 -9.44 -0.21
C THR A 18 -7.80 -8.28 -0.36
N LEU A 19 -8.29 -7.13 -0.84
CA LEU A 19 -7.49 -5.92 -0.97
C LEU A 19 -6.90 -5.52 0.38
N ILE A 20 -7.75 -5.34 1.39
CA ILE A 20 -7.32 -4.92 2.72
C ILE A 20 -6.30 -5.93 3.29
N TYR A 21 -6.61 -7.23 3.25
CA TYR A 21 -5.73 -8.27 3.78
C TYR A 21 -4.37 -8.30 3.08
N SER A 22 -4.30 -8.02 1.78
CA SER A 22 -3.04 -8.06 1.01
C SER A 22 -1.97 -7.09 1.52
N PHE A 23 -2.34 -5.98 2.17
CA PHE A 23 -1.37 -5.04 2.71
C PHE A 23 -0.74 -5.51 4.03
N PHE A 24 -1.44 -6.31 4.82
CA PHE A 24 -0.97 -6.77 6.13
C PHE A 24 0.37 -7.52 6.08
N PRO A 25 0.57 -8.55 5.22
CA PRO A 25 1.85 -9.25 5.15
C PRO A 25 2.98 -8.31 4.69
N GLN A 26 2.67 -7.36 3.80
CA GLN A 26 3.66 -6.41 3.30
C GLN A 26 4.10 -5.40 4.36
N ILE A 27 3.15 -4.84 5.11
CA ILE A 27 3.41 -3.94 6.24
C ILE A 27 4.16 -4.70 7.34
N TYR A 28 3.71 -5.90 7.70
CA TYR A 28 4.37 -6.74 8.69
C TYR A 28 5.83 -7.02 8.33
N LYS A 29 6.10 -7.42 7.07
CA LYS A 29 7.45 -7.69 6.57
C LYS A 29 8.33 -6.43 6.67
N LEU A 30 7.81 -5.27 6.26
CA LEU A 30 8.52 -4.00 6.34
C LEU A 30 8.87 -3.63 7.79
N LEU A 31 7.92 -3.76 8.72
CA LEU A 31 8.13 -3.43 10.13
C LEU A 31 9.09 -4.41 10.82
N LYS A 32 8.99 -5.71 10.52
CA LYS A 32 9.82 -6.77 11.10
C LYS A 32 11.26 -6.70 10.60
N LEU A 33 11.45 -6.64 9.28
CA LEU A 33 12.78 -6.66 8.68
C LEU A 33 13.45 -5.28 8.71
N LYS A 34 12.67 -4.20 8.86
CA LYS A 34 13.14 -2.80 8.77
C LYS A 34 13.97 -2.55 7.51
N ASN A 35 13.67 -3.30 6.45
CA ASN A 35 14.41 -3.35 5.21
C ASN A 35 13.40 -3.35 4.05
N SER A 36 13.61 -2.44 3.09
CA SER A 36 12.79 -2.33 1.89
C SER A 36 13.48 -2.76 0.59
N GLN A 37 14.58 -3.52 0.69
CA GLN A 37 15.22 -4.18 -0.45
C GLN A 37 14.22 -5.09 -1.17
N GLY A 38 14.21 -5.02 -2.51
CA GLY A 38 13.26 -5.72 -3.36
C GLY A 38 11.89 -5.05 -3.50
N ILE A 39 11.62 -3.94 -2.79
CA ILE A 39 10.37 -3.19 -2.93
C ILE A 39 10.58 -2.00 -3.89
N SER A 40 9.80 -1.96 -4.97
CA SER A 40 9.83 -0.85 -5.93
C SER A 40 9.05 0.35 -5.40
N ILE A 41 9.75 1.41 -5.01
CA ILE A 41 9.12 2.67 -4.58
C ILE A 41 8.29 3.28 -5.71
N GLN A 42 8.77 3.24 -6.95
CA GLN A 42 8.05 3.80 -8.10
C GLN A 42 6.69 3.12 -8.28
N TYR A 43 6.65 1.79 -8.20
CA TYR A 43 5.40 1.03 -8.22
C TYR A 43 4.44 1.48 -7.13
N TRP A 44 4.93 1.55 -5.88
CA TRP A 44 4.10 1.95 -4.74
C TRP A 44 3.64 3.41 -4.83
N THR A 45 4.41 4.31 -5.43
CA THR A 45 4.01 5.69 -5.70
C THR A 45 2.86 5.73 -6.70
N ILE A 46 3.00 5.09 -7.86
CA ILE A 46 1.97 5.06 -8.91
C ILE A 46 0.70 4.39 -8.39
N LEU A 47 0.83 3.25 -7.70
CA LEU A 47 -0.29 2.54 -7.09
C LEU A 47 -1.04 3.43 -6.11
N THR A 48 -0.32 4.08 -5.18
CA THR A 48 -0.93 4.95 -4.16
C THR A 48 -1.70 6.11 -4.80
N LEU A 49 -1.13 6.77 -5.80
CA LEU A 49 -1.82 7.83 -6.54
C LEU A 49 -3.07 7.31 -7.25
N GLY A 50 -2.96 6.17 -7.93
CA GLY A 50 -4.09 5.53 -8.62
C GLY A 50 -5.24 5.20 -7.67
N VAL A 51 -4.97 4.59 -6.52
CA VAL A 51 -6.03 4.25 -5.55
C VAL A 51 -6.67 5.48 -4.90
N ILE A 52 -5.91 6.56 -4.68
CA ILE A 52 -6.44 7.85 -4.22
C ILE A 52 -7.37 8.45 -5.27
N CYS A 53 -6.96 8.48 -6.54
CA CYS A 53 -7.82 8.95 -7.64
C CYS A 53 -9.13 8.16 -7.72
N ILE A 54 -9.06 6.83 -7.56
CA ILE A 54 -10.26 5.97 -7.52
C ILE A 54 -11.13 6.33 -6.30
N ALA A 55 -10.55 6.50 -5.12
CA ALA A 55 -11.30 6.85 -3.91
C ALA A 55 -12.04 8.19 -4.07
N ILE A 56 -11.36 9.22 -4.60
CA ILE A 56 -11.96 10.52 -4.89
C ILE A 56 -13.10 10.38 -5.90
N ASN A 57 -12.88 9.64 -6.99
CA ASN A 57 -13.90 9.44 -8.02
C ASN A 57 -15.16 8.77 -7.47
N LEU A 58 -15.00 7.74 -6.61
CA LEU A 58 -16.13 7.06 -5.96
C LEU A 58 -16.90 7.98 -5.00
N THR A 59 -16.20 8.87 -4.29
CA THR A 59 -16.82 9.88 -3.43
C THR A 59 -17.61 10.90 -4.23
N ILE A 60 -17.06 11.43 -5.33
CA ILE A 60 -17.76 12.36 -6.23
C ILE A 60 -18.99 11.70 -6.85
N SER A 61 -18.87 10.43 -7.26
CA SER A 61 -19.94 9.65 -7.88
C SER A 61 -21.03 9.20 -6.90
N LYS A 62 -20.90 9.53 -5.60
CA LYS A 62 -21.85 9.16 -4.53
C LYS A 62 -22.18 7.66 -4.50
N VAL A 63 -21.17 6.83 -4.77
CA VAL A 63 -21.27 5.36 -4.66
C VAL A 63 -21.57 4.97 -3.22
N ASN A 64 -22.09 3.76 -2.98
CA ASN A 64 -22.39 3.26 -1.63
C ASN A 64 -21.23 3.55 -0.64
N ILE A 65 -21.59 4.12 0.52
CA ILE A 65 -20.64 4.58 1.53
C ILE A 65 -19.68 3.48 2.02
N PHE A 66 -20.12 2.22 2.08
CA PHE A 66 -19.26 1.09 2.46
C PHE A 66 -18.13 0.88 1.44
N ILE A 67 -18.42 1.03 0.15
CA ILE A 67 -17.42 0.94 -0.92
C ILE A 67 -16.45 2.12 -0.82
N GLN A 68 -16.96 3.32 -0.54
CA GLN A 68 -16.10 4.49 -0.36
C GLN A 68 -15.13 4.31 0.82
N ILE A 69 -15.64 3.88 1.98
CA ILE A 69 -14.82 3.65 3.19
C ILE A 69 -13.73 2.61 2.93
N THR A 70 -14.09 1.48 2.31
CA THR A 70 -13.12 0.42 1.99
C THR A 70 -12.04 0.91 1.03
N GLN A 71 -12.40 1.75 0.06
CA GLN A 71 -11.41 2.30 -0.88
C GLN A 71 -10.53 3.40 -0.27
N TRP A 72 -11.06 4.21 0.65
CA TRP A 72 -10.24 5.15 1.43
C TRP A 72 -9.26 4.42 2.36
N LEU A 73 -9.70 3.32 2.98
CA LEU A 73 -8.82 2.46 3.77
C LEU A 73 -7.71 1.83 2.90
N ASN A 74 -8.05 1.37 1.70
CA ASN A 74 -7.10 0.87 0.72
C ASN A 74 -6.03 1.93 0.37
N ALA A 75 -6.45 3.17 0.13
CA ALA A 75 -5.54 4.29 -0.12
C ALA A 75 -4.61 4.58 1.08
N ALA A 76 -5.14 4.55 2.31
CA ALA A 76 -4.35 4.75 3.52
C ALA A 76 -3.31 3.64 3.74
N LEU A 77 -3.66 2.39 3.46
CA LEU A 77 -2.75 1.24 3.56
C LEU A 77 -1.65 1.31 2.49
N ALA A 78 -1.98 1.64 1.24
CA ALA A 78 -1.01 1.82 0.18
C ALA A 78 -0.01 2.94 0.50
N LEU A 79 -0.51 4.08 1.01
CA LEU A 79 0.33 5.18 1.48
C LEU A 79 1.24 4.74 2.63
N THR A 80 0.74 3.95 3.58
CA THR A 80 1.53 3.42 4.69
C THR A 80 2.70 2.57 4.19
N VAL A 81 2.46 1.66 3.23
CA VAL A 81 3.51 0.85 2.62
C VAL A 81 4.54 1.73 1.91
N LEU A 82 4.11 2.74 1.17
CA LEU A 82 5.00 3.68 0.48
C LEU A 82 5.90 4.45 1.47
N LEU A 83 5.31 4.98 2.55
CA LEU A 83 6.04 5.73 3.57
C LEU A 83 7.06 4.85 4.30
N LEU A 84 6.67 3.63 4.71
CA LEU A 84 7.59 2.67 5.33
C LEU A 84 8.71 2.25 4.38
N SER A 85 8.38 1.97 3.12
CA SER A 85 9.36 1.57 2.10
C SER A 85 10.41 2.67 1.86
N ASN A 86 9.97 3.93 1.79
CA ASN A 86 10.86 5.09 1.68
C ASN A 86 11.74 5.26 2.92
N LYS A 87 11.15 5.17 4.12
CA LYS A 87 11.87 5.28 5.40
C LYS A 87 13.01 4.26 5.50
N TYR A 88 12.72 2.99 5.24
CA TYR A 88 13.71 1.93 5.36
C TYR A 88 14.75 1.94 4.23
N LYS A 89 14.39 2.41 3.03
CA LYS A 89 15.39 2.56 1.94
C LYS A 89 16.44 3.61 2.30
N ARG A 90 16.00 4.76 2.82
CA ARG A 90 16.89 5.84 3.27
C ARG A 90 17.82 5.38 4.39
N LYS A 91 17.29 4.61 5.35
CA LYS A 91 18.10 4.04 6.45
C LYS A 91 19.24 3.17 5.92
N ILE A 92 18.96 2.24 5.01
CA ILE A 92 19.97 1.33 4.44
C ILE A 92 21.04 2.10 3.66
N VAL A 93 20.64 3.08 2.86
CA VAL A 93 21.59 3.92 2.11
C VAL A 93 22.50 4.68 3.08
N GLY A 94 21.95 5.26 4.15
CA GLY A 94 22.75 5.96 5.18
C GLY A 94 23.74 5.06 5.90
N GLU A 95 23.32 3.85 6.30
CA GLU A 95 24.20 2.86 6.94
C GLU A 95 25.32 2.41 5.99
N LYS A 96 25.00 2.16 4.71
CA LYS A 96 25.98 1.77 3.70
C LYS A 96 27.02 2.86 3.48
N THR A 97 26.59 4.11 3.34
CA THR A 97 27.48 5.26 3.16
C THR A 97 28.40 5.46 4.37
N SER A 98 27.88 5.39 5.61
CA SER A 98 28.69 5.52 6.82
C SER A 98 29.77 4.43 6.94
N ASN A 99 29.45 3.18 6.59
CA ASN A 99 30.40 2.09 6.63
C ASN A 99 31.54 2.24 5.59
N ILE A 100 31.24 2.83 4.42
CA ILE A 100 32.25 3.12 3.40
C ILE A 100 33.26 4.14 3.92
N TYR A 101 32.82 5.23 4.55
CA TYR A 101 33.74 6.24 5.11
C TYR A 101 34.64 5.66 6.21
N LYS A 102 34.10 4.82 7.11
CA LYS A 102 34.91 4.14 8.14
C LYS A 102 36.00 3.23 7.58
N TYR A 103 35.86 2.73 6.35
CA TYR A 103 36.88 1.91 5.71
C TYR A 103 38.06 2.77 5.21
N TYR A 104 37.81 3.99 4.74
CA TYR A 104 38.85 4.90 4.26
C TYR A 104 39.64 5.61 5.38
N GLU A 105 39.11 5.61 6.61
CA GLU A 105 39.77 6.19 7.80
C GLU A 105 40.68 5.19 8.55
N ARG A 106 40.80 3.94 8.07
CA ARG A 106 41.71 2.92 8.61
C ARG A 106 42.95 2.77 7.73
#